data_AF-A0AAD6JRV3-F1
#
_entry.id   AF-A0AAD6JRV3-F1
#
_cell.length_a   1.000
_cell.length_b   1.000
_cell.length_c   1.000
_cell.angle_alpha   90.00
_cell.angle_beta   90.00
_cell.angle_gamma   90.00
#
_symmetry.space_group_name_H-M   'P 1'
#
loop_
_entity.id
_entity.type
_entity.pdbx_description
1 polymer ?
#
loop_
_entity_poly.entity_id
_entity_poly.type
_entity_poly.pdbx_seq_one_letter_code
_entity_poly.pdbx_strand_id
1 'polypeptide(L)'
;MILASSGSGQKNDAGEKRFLYDIVANGRNGVDVDKFDYIVRDSRACGLGFNFEFQRLMETMQVMGDEICYPCQGVSHRPEVVCYSCGSLPYSLCSPKSKGYRADDYPSEYWKLDDSIIKTIETAPNQQLREARNLIRRIRTRNLYQFCNEYAVPRDKIENFKNVTARDIVCSQKNGGVLLKEEDVAVSNARIDLTRGMHNPLERIKFFKDYESEENFIIPDDRISHLLPTCFQDKIVRVYAKKPELVGAISEAFENFQFKTYGIKVQVHATPEKKKRRM
;
A
#
# COMPACT_ATOMS: atom_id res chain seq x y z
N MET A 1 16.87 16.91 19.05
CA MET A 1 18.23 16.84 18.50
C MET A 1 18.98 15.84 19.36
N ILE A 2 19.11 14.58 18.91
CA ILE A 2 19.86 13.58 19.67
C ILE A 2 21.34 13.88 19.44
N LEU A 3 22.04 14.27 20.51
CA LEU A 3 23.46 14.57 20.48
C LEU A 3 24.25 13.26 20.39
N ALA A 4 25.02 13.10 19.31
CA ALA A 4 26.00 12.03 19.20
C ALA A 4 27.21 12.38 20.07
N SER A 5 27.40 11.65 21.17
CA SER A 5 28.62 11.72 21.97
C SER A 5 29.77 11.06 21.22
N SER A 6 30.85 11.81 21.01
CA SER A 6 32.11 11.34 20.46
C SER A 6 33.00 10.88 21.62
N GLY A 7 33.02 9.57 21.85
CA GLY A 7 33.89 8.93 22.85
C GLY A 7 34.48 7.65 22.28
N SER A 8 35.81 7.58 22.28
CA SER A 8 36.70 6.47 21.92
C SER A 8 36.06 5.07 21.96
N GLY A 9 35.98 4.43 20.79
CA GLY A 9 35.48 3.08 20.62
C GLY A 9 36.32 2.05 21.37
N GLN A 10 35.76 1.52 22.46
CA GLN A 10 36.09 0.18 22.92
C GLN A 10 35.37 -0.81 22.00
N LYS A 11 36.15 -1.67 21.34
CA LYS A 11 35.63 -2.83 20.62
C LYS A 11 35.08 -3.81 21.65
N ASN A 12 33.75 -3.96 21.69
CA ASN A 12 32.98 -5.21 21.87
C ASN A 12 31.55 -4.87 22.30
N ASP A 13 30.63 -4.63 21.36
CA ASP A 13 29.18 -4.69 21.65
C ASP A 13 28.26 -4.85 20.41
N ALA A 14 28.71 -5.52 19.35
CA ALA A 14 27.92 -5.64 18.10
C ALA A 14 26.69 -6.57 18.20
N GLY A 15 26.32 -6.98 19.42
CA GLY A 15 25.33 -8.00 19.71
C GLY A 15 24.45 -7.74 20.93
N GLU A 16 24.63 -6.65 21.69
CA GLU A 16 23.68 -6.26 22.73
C GLU A 16 22.80 -5.11 22.22
N LYS A 17 21.49 -5.22 22.47
CA LYS A 17 20.46 -4.20 22.21
C LYS A 17 20.01 -4.02 20.76
N ARG A 18 20.14 -5.03 19.90
CA ARG A 18 19.48 -5.05 18.58
C ARG A 18 17.97 -4.91 18.67
N PHE A 19 17.34 -5.32 19.78
CA PHE A 19 15.90 -5.12 19.98
C PHE A 19 15.48 -3.63 19.87
N LEU A 20 16.40 -2.67 20.07
CA LEU A 20 16.10 -1.25 19.91
C LEU A 20 15.72 -0.89 18.47
N TYR A 21 16.24 -1.62 17.47
CA TYR A 21 15.87 -1.42 16.06
C TYR A 21 14.46 -1.94 15.75
N ASP A 22 13.90 -2.80 16.59
CA ASP A 22 12.53 -3.31 16.44
C ASP A 22 11.48 -2.27 16.90
N ILE A 23 11.89 -1.17 17.56
CA ILE A 23 10.96 -0.18 18.14
C ILE A 23 10.42 0.80 17.09
N VAL A 24 11.31 1.49 16.36
CA VAL A 24 10.93 2.63 15.50
C VAL A 24 10.66 2.20 14.05
N ALA A 25 11.50 1.31 13.51
CA ALA A 25 11.43 0.87 12.13
C ALA A 25 11.87 -0.60 12.05
N ASN A 26 10.92 -1.50 12.32
CA ASN A 26 11.22 -2.91 12.49
C ASN A 26 11.41 -3.59 11.13
N GLY A 27 12.67 -3.70 10.70
CA GLY A 27 13.03 -4.38 9.45
C GLY A 27 12.85 -5.91 9.46
N ARG A 28 12.63 -6.52 10.64
CA ARG A 28 12.48 -7.99 10.74
C ARG A 28 11.10 -8.44 10.32
N ASN A 29 10.07 -7.87 10.96
CA ASN A 29 8.68 -8.27 10.81
C ASN A 29 7.70 -7.10 10.63
N GLY A 30 8.18 -5.86 10.70
CA GLY A 30 7.36 -4.67 10.47
C GLY A 30 6.54 -4.22 11.67
N VAL A 31 6.56 -4.90 12.82
CA VAL A 31 5.80 -4.46 14.00
C VAL A 31 6.60 -3.37 14.74
N ASP A 32 6.19 -2.12 14.59
CA ASP A 32 6.85 -0.94 15.18
C ASP A 32 5.84 0.16 15.60
N VAL A 33 6.32 1.12 16.38
CA VAL A 33 5.48 2.19 16.95
C VAL A 33 4.95 3.17 15.89
N ASP A 34 5.64 3.30 14.75
CA ASP A 34 5.17 4.08 13.61
C ASP A 34 3.83 3.55 13.10
N LYS A 35 3.71 2.22 12.93
CA LYS A 35 2.46 1.58 12.51
C LYS A 35 1.36 1.71 13.52
N PHE A 36 1.67 1.54 14.79
CA PHE A 36 0.66 1.69 15.85
C PHE A 36 0.04 3.09 15.81
N ASP A 37 0.87 4.12 15.69
CA ASP A 37 0.44 5.51 15.69
C ASP A 37 -0.35 5.87 14.43
N TYR A 38 0.15 5.57 13.23
CA TYR A 38 -0.59 5.92 12.01
C TYR A 38 -1.86 5.11 11.83
N ILE A 39 -1.91 3.82 12.22
CA ILE A 39 -3.13 3.01 12.09
C ILE A 39 -4.26 3.62 12.93
N VAL A 40 -3.98 4.00 14.18
CA VAL A 40 -4.99 4.59 15.06
C VAL A 40 -5.35 6.00 14.61
N ARG A 41 -4.36 6.83 14.26
CA ARG A 41 -4.59 8.21 13.80
C ARG A 41 -5.40 8.24 12.51
N ASP A 42 -5.02 7.45 11.51
CA ASP A 42 -5.66 7.45 10.19
C ASP A 42 -7.06 6.83 10.27
N SER A 43 -7.25 5.77 11.06
CA SER A 43 -8.58 5.18 11.29
C SER A 43 -9.54 6.21 11.89
N ARG A 44 -9.08 6.96 12.90
CA ARG A 44 -9.86 8.04 13.51
C ARG A 44 -10.17 9.16 12.50
N ALA A 45 -9.16 9.60 11.73
CA ALA A 45 -9.33 10.65 10.72
C ALA A 45 -10.29 10.24 9.60
N CYS A 46 -10.32 8.95 9.23
CA CYS A 46 -11.23 8.39 8.23
C CYS A 46 -12.63 8.07 8.78
N GLY A 47 -12.87 8.21 10.09
CA GLY A 47 -14.13 7.81 10.72
C GLY A 47 -14.37 6.30 10.70
N LEU A 48 -13.30 5.51 10.62
CA LEU A 48 -13.36 4.05 10.66
C LEU A 48 -13.27 3.58 12.11
N GLY A 49 -14.25 2.79 12.56
CA GLY A 49 -14.20 2.12 13.86
C GLY A 49 -13.16 1.00 13.80
N PHE A 50 -11.96 1.27 14.31
CA PHE A 50 -10.88 0.28 14.33
C PHE A 50 -10.61 -0.17 15.77
N ASN A 51 -10.73 -1.47 16.03
CA ASN A 51 -10.60 -2.08 17.36
C ASN A 51 -9.19 -2.66 17.58
N PHE A 52 -8.14 -1.87 17.28
CA PHE A 52 -6.76 -2.27 17.52
C PHE A 52 -6.22 -1.63 18.80
N GLU A 53 -6.01 -2.47 19.81
CA GLU A 53 -5.54 -2.09 21.14
C GLU A 53 -4.04 -2.39 21.26
N PHE A 54 -3.22 -1.55 20.63
CA PHE A 54 -1.75 -1.72 20.64
C PHE A 54 -1.13 -1.57 22.04
N GLN A 55 -1.80 -0.86 22.96
CA GLN A 55 -1.35 -0.69 24.34
C GLN A 55 -1.14 -2.04 25.03
N ARG A 56 -2.09 -2.96 24.88
CA ARG A 56 -1.98 -4.32 25.42
C ARG A 56 -0.81 -5.09 24.81
N LEU A 57 -0.50 -4.87 23.53
CA LEU A 57 0.65 -5.50 22.89
C LEU A 57 1.97 -4.97 23.47
N MET A 58 2.07 -3.66 23.70
CA MET A 58 3.25 -3.01 24.27
C MET A 58 3.45 -3.35 25.76
N GLU A 59 2.38 -3.46 26.54
CA GLU A 59 2.43 -3.78 27.97
C GLU A 59 2.86 -5.22 28.24
N THR A 60 2.68 -6.11 27.27
CA THR A 60 2.88 -7.56 27.45
C THR A 60 4.08 -8.11 26.67
N MET A 61 4.78 -7.30 25.87
CA MET A 61 5.96 -7.74 25.14
C MET A 61 7.18 -7.93 26.06
N GLN A 62 8.11 -8.81 25.64
CA GLN A 62 9.37 -9.05 26.34
C GLN A 62 10.55 -9.07 25.35
N VAL A 63 11.74 -8.70 25.82
CA VAL A 63 12.97 -8.85 25.04
C VAL A 63 13.57 -10.21 25.35
N MET A 64 13.71 -11.07 24.34
CA MET A 64 14.29 -12.40 24.47
C MET A 64 15.30 -12.64 23.35
N GLY A 65 16.54 -12.97 23.70
CA GLY A 65 17.60 -13.16 22.70
C GLY A 65 17.81 -11.93 21.80
N ASP A 66 17.72 -10.73 22.39
CA ASP A 66 17.93 -9.44 21.72
C ASP A 66 16.92 -9.13 20.60
N GLU A 67 15.68 -9.59 20.78
CA GLU A 67 14.54 -9.38 19.88
C GLU A 67 13.25 -9.22 20.69
N ILE A 68 12.35 -8.34 20.24
CA ILE A 68 11.04 -8.15 20.87
C ILE A 68 10.14 -9.35 20.53
N CYS A 69 9.63 -10.01 21.57
CA CYS A 69 8.75 -11.16 21.51
C CYS A 69 7.40 -10.86 22.17
N TYR A 70 6.36 -11.59 21.78
CA TYR A 70 4.97 -11.34 22.21
C TYR A 70 4.33 -12.58 22.87
N PRO A 71 3.36 -12.42 23.79
CA PRO A 71 2.72 -13.56 24.44
C PRO A 71 1.82 -14.34 23.48
N CYS A 72 1.98 -15.66 23.42
CA CYS A 72 1.23 -16.54 22.53
C CYS A 72 -0.27 -16.59 22.87
N GLN A 73 -0.65 -16.52 24.14
CA GLN A 73 -2.05 -16.58 24.57
C GLN A 73 -2.87 -15.39 24.06
N GLY A 74 -2.25 -14.21 23.90
CA GLY A 74 -2.91 -13.04 23.30
C GLY A 74 -3.16 -13.20 21.79
N VAL A 75 -2.32 -13.98 21.11
CA VAL A 75 -2.23 -14.06 19.65
C VAL A 75 -3.00 -15.27 19.11
N SER A 76 -3.09 -16.37 19.86
CA SER A 76 -3.89 -17.54 19.47
C SER A 76 -5.39 -17.27 19.43
N HIS A 77 -5.88 -16.29 20.19
CA HIS A 77 -7.31 -15.91 20.22
C HIS A 77 -7.63 -14.69 19.35
N ARG A 78 -6.64 -13.84 19.03
CA ARG A 78 -6.78 -12.67 18.15
C ARG A 78 -5.53 -12.43 17.30
N PRO A 79 -5.19 -13.35 16.37
CA PRO A 79 -4.02 -13.19 15.52
C PRO A 79 -4.15 -12.00 14.58
N GLU A 80 -5.38 -11.55 14.34
CA GLU A 80 -5.75 -10.25 13.78
C GLU A 80 -4.94 -9.07 14.33
N VAL A 81 -4.71 -8.98 15.64
CA VAL A 81 -3.99 -7.83 16.25
C VAL A 81 -2.56 -7.73 15.71
N VAL A 82 -1.91 -8.87 15.49
CA VAL A 82 -0.55 -8.94 14.94
C VAL A 82 -0.57 -8.86 13.41
N CYS A 83 -1.57 -9.46 12.75
CA CYS A 83 -1.76 -9.38 11.30
C CYS A 83 -2.13 -7.97 10.81
N TYR A 84 -2.83 -7.17 11.62
CA TYR A 84 -3.17 -5.79 11.30
C TYR A 84 -2.02 -4.83 11.61
N SER A 85 -1.20 -5.10 12.63
CA SER A 85 -0.01 -4.30 12.91
C SER A 85 1.08 -4.48 11.85
N CYS A 86 1.13 -5.63 11.17
CA CYS A 86 1.96 -5.82 9.98
C CYS A 86 1.23 -5.47 8.67
N GLY A 87 0.02 -4.91 8.71
CA GLY A 87 -0.74 -4.52 7.52
C GLY A 87 -0.28 -3.18 6.98
N SER A 88 -0.01 -3.10 5.68
CA SER A 88 0.15 -1.80 5.01
C SER A 88 -1.23 -1.25 4.62
N LEU A 89 -1.55 -0.02 5.04
CA LEU A 89 -2.67 0.72 4.44
C LEU A 89 -2.30 1.02 2.99
N PRO A 90 -3.22 0.84 2.02
CA PRO A 90 -2.93 1.12 0.62
C PRO A 90 -2.78 2.64 0.42
N TYR A 91 -1.56 3.17 0.56
CA TYR A 91 -1.16 4.47 0.03
C TYR A 91 -1.08 4.39 -1.51
N SER A 92 -2.22 4.10 -2.14
CA SER A 92 -2.35 3.92 -3.60
C SER A 92 -2.62 5.22 -4.36
N LEU A 93 -2.50 6.37 -3.67
CA LEU A 93 -2.69 7.71 -4.24
C LEU A 93 -1.34 8.43 -4.45
N CYS A 94 -0.31 7.74 -4.93
CA CYS A 94 0.84 8.41 -5.52
C CYS A 94 0.82 8.16 -7.03
N SER A 95 0.32 9.14 -7.80
CA SER A 95 0.57 9.19 -9.24
C SER A 95 2.07 9.17 -9.50
N PRO A 96 2.53 8.67 -10.67
CA PRO A 96 3.95 8.51 -10.96
C PRO A 96 4.70 9.80 -10.65
N LYS A 97 5.74 9.69 -9.80
CA LYS A 97 6.64 10.77 -9.45
C LYS A 97 7.04 11.49 -10.74
N SER A 98 6.50 12.68 -10.95
CA SER A 98 7.02 13.57 -11.98
C SER A 98 8.50 13.76 -11.68
N LYS A 99 9.33 13.77 -12.73
CA LYS A 99 10.74 14.16 -12.64
C LYS A 99 10.82 15.66 -12.29
N GLY A 100 10.41 16.01 -11.07
CA GLY A 100 10.56 17.33 -10.48
C GLY A 100 11.86 17.36 -9.68
N TYR A 101 12.47 18.54 -9.60
CA TYR A 101 13.68 18.87 -8.86
C TYR A 101 13.96 17.91 -7.69
N ARG A 102 15.14 17.27 -7.73
CA ARG A 102 15.64 16.44 -6.63
C ARG A 102 15.94 17.34 -5.43
N ALA A 103 14.92 17.68 -4.65
CA ALA A 103 15.11 18.32 -3.35
C ALA A 103 16.01 17.46 -2.43
N ASP A 104 16.10 16.15 -2.71
CA ASP A 104 17.01 15.21 -2.08
C ASP A 104 18.50 15.55 -2.32
N ASP A 105 18.86 16.25 -3.40
CA ASP A 105 20.25 16.63 -3.69
C ASP A 105 20.73 17.79 -2.78
N TYR A 106 19.81 18.52 -2.14
CA TYR A 106 20.11 19.67 -1.27
C TYR A 106 19.30 19.61 0.03
N PRO A 107 19.78 18.89 1.06
CA PRO A 107 19.08 18.75 2.34
C PRO A 107 18.72 20.10 3.02
N SER A 108 19.51 21.16 2.78
CA SER A 108 19.25 22.51 3.30
C SER A 108 18.02 23.20 2.70
N GLU A 109 17.54 22.73 1.55
CA GLU A 109 16.37 23.27 0.86
C GLU A 109 15.12 22.40 1.06
N TYR A 110 15.29 21.14 1.47
CA TYR A 110 14.19 20.18 1.62
C TYR A 110 13.10 20.65 2.59
N TRP A 111 13.47 21.30 3.69
CA TRP A 111 12.50 21.81 4.68
C TRP A 111 11.55 22.88 4.12
N LYS A 112 11.89 23.52 2.99
CA LYS A 112 11.04 24.50 2.30
C LYS A 112 10.00 23.83 1.39
N LEU A 113 10.12 22.53 1.15
CA LEU A 113 9.20 21.77 0.32
C LEU A 113 8.10 21.16 1.18
N ASP A 114 6.91 21.73 1.09
CA ASP A 114 5.69 21.25 1.75
C ASP A 114 4.48 21.35 0.80
N ASP A 115 3.28 21.11 1.33
CA ASP A 115 2.03 21.16 0.57
C ASP A 115 1.71 22.56 -0.02
N SER A 116 2.40 23.62 0.43
CA SER A 116 2.27 24.95 -0.16
C SER A 116 2.70 24.99 -1.63
N ILE A 117 3.48 24.00 -2.09
CA ILE A 117 3.88 23.87 -3.49
C ILE A 117 2.67 23.86 -4.44
N ILE A 118 1.54 23.27 -4.03
CA ILE A 118 0.30 23.26 -4.83
C ILE A 118 -0.18 24.70 -5.03
N LYS A 119 -0.20 25.50 -3.96
CA LYS A 119 -0.63 26.90 -3.99
C LYS A 119 0.35 27.76 -4.77
N THR A 120 1.66 27.51 -4.64
CA THR A 120 2.71 28.18 -5.41
C THR A 120 2.53 27.94 -6.91
N ILE A 121 2.27 26.69 -7.33
CA ILE A 121 1.99 26.38 -8.73
C ILE A 121 0.70 27.08 -9.19
N GLU A 122 -0.37 27.06 -8.39
CA GLU A 122 -1.65 27.71 -8.71
C GLU A 122 -1.50 29.22 -8.97
N THR A 123 -0.68 29.94 -8.19
CA THR A 123 -0.54 31.40 -8.24
C THR A 123 0.60 31.90 -9.12
N ALA A 124 1.60 31.07 -9.44
CA ALA A 124 2.76 31.49 -10.23
C ALA A 124 2.37 32.00 -11.63
N PRO A 125 2.88 33.17 -12.08
CA PRO A 125 2.54 33.74 -13.39
C PRO A 125 3.15 32.96 -14.56
N ASN A 126 4.15 32.12 -14.28
CA ASN A 126 5.03 31.46 -15.23
C ASN A 126 4.24 30.60 -16.23
N GLN A 127 4.47 30.80 -17.54
CA GLN A 127 3.79 30.03 -18.58
C GLN A 127 4.22 28.54 -18.60
N GLN A 128 5.44 28.25 -18.18
CA GLN A 128 5.97 26.88 -18.07
C GLN A 128 5.14 26.02 -17.11
N LEU A 129 4.50 26.62 -16.10
CA LEU A 129 3.67 25.92 -15.11
C LEU A 129 2.20 25.80 -15.55
N ARG A 130 1.85 26.22 -16.78
CA ARG A 130 0.46 26.21 -17.27
C ARG A 130 -0.16 24.83 -17.25
N GLU A 131 0.57 23.79 -17.65
CA GLU A 131 0.06 22.41 -17.67
C GLU A 131 -0.23 21.91 -16.25
N ALA A 132 0.69 22.13 -15.31
CA ALA A 132 0.51 21.77 -13.91
C ALA A 132 -0.69 22.51 -13.28
N ARG A 133 -0.83 23.82 -13.55
CA ARG A 133 -2.00 24.61 -13.13
C ARG A 133 -3.30 24.04 -13.68
N ASN A 134 -3.33 23.66 -14.95
CA ASN A 134 -4.51 23.05 -15.57
C ASN A 134 -4.88 21.72 -14.90
N LEU A 135 -3.91 20.88 -14.54
CA LEU A 135 -4.15 19.63 -13.79
C LEU A 135 -4.71 19.89 -12.40
N ILE A 136 -4.12 20.82 -11.64
CA ILE A 136 -4.62 21.17 -10.31
C ILE A 136 -6.05 21.72 -10.40
N ARG A 137 -6.32 22.59 -11.38
CA ARG A 137 -7.68 23.11 -11.64
C ARG A 137 -8.67 21.97 -11.89
N ARG A 138 -8.30 20.95 -12.66
CA ARG A 138 -9.14 19.75 -12.88
C ARG A 138 -9.43 19.00 -11.59
N ILE A 139 -8.45 18.89 -10.68
CA ILE A 139 -8.64 18.26 -9.37
C ILE A 139 -9.65 19.08 -8.54
N ARG A 140 -9.47 20.40 -8.47
CA ARG A 140 -10.36 21.33 -7.73
C ARG A 140 -11.79 21.33 -8.27
N THR A 141 -11.97 21.30 -9.59
CA THR A 141 -13.29 21.26 -10.23
C THR A 141 -13.87 19.85 -10.36
N ARG A 142 -13.20 18.84 -9.78
CA ARG A 142 -13.59 17.42 -9.85
C ARG A 142 -13.71 16.87 -11.28
N ASN A 143 -13.02 17.48 -12.25
CA ASN A 143 -12.89 16.98 -13.62
C ASN A 143 -11.79 15.89 -13.71
N LEU A 144 -12.06 14.78 -13.03
CA LEU A 144 -11.16 13.64 -12.88
C LEU A 144 -11.33 12.62 -14.01
N TYR A 145 -10.33 11.76 -14.16
CA TYR A 145 -10.47 10.57 -15.02
C TYR A 145 -11.61 9.68 -14.54
N GLN A 146 -12.34 9.09 -15.49
CA GLN A 146 -13.53 8.32 -15.21
C GLN A 146 -13.16 6.85 -15.01
N PHE A 147 -13.56 6.30 -13.87
CA PHE A 147 -13.39 4.87 -13.59
C PHE A 147 -14.13 4.03 -14.62
N CYS A 148 -13.40 3.12 -15.28
CA CYS A 148 -13.98 2.20 -16.24
C CYS A 148 -14.33 0.88 -15.58
N ASN A 149 -13.32 0.23 -14.97
CA ASN A 149 -13.43 -1.13 -14.44
C ASN A 149 -12.22 -1.45 -13.53
N GLU A 150 -12.34 -2.49 -12.71
CA GLU A 150 -11.25 -3.04 -11.91
C GLU A 150 -11.19 -4.57 -11.96
N TYR A 151 -10.04 -5.11 -11.59
CA TYR A 151 -9.80 -6.54 -11.51
C TYR A 151 -8.80 -6.87 -10.41
N ALA A 152 -9.15 -7.83 -9.57
CA ALA A 152 -8.24 -8.46 -8.64
C ALA A 152 -7.62 -9.70 -9.31
N VAL A 153 -6.29 -9.77 -9.32
CA VAL A 153 -5.55 -10.89 -9.90
C VAL A 153 -5.79 -12.15 -9.04
N PRO A 154 -6.25 -13.28 -9.63
CA PRO A 154 -6.43 -14.55 -8.96
C PRO A 154 -5.14 -15.01 -8.29
N ARG A 155 -5.30 -15.58 -7.10
CA ARG A 155 -4.20 -16.02 -6.23
C ARG A 155 -3.14 -16.85 -6.96
N ASP A 156 -3.57 -17.81 -7.77
CA ASP A 156 -2.73 -18.72 -8.54
C ASP A 156 -1.88 -18.02 -9.62
N LYS A 157 -2.21 -16.77 -9.97
CA LYS A 157 -1.55 -16.00 -11.03
C LYS A 157 -0.75 -14.82 -10.53
N ILE A 158 -0.77 -14.53 -9.22
CA ILE A 158 -0.12 -13.34 -8.64
C ILE A 158 1.40 -13.34 -8.89
N GLU A 159 2.06 -14.50 -8.73
CA GLU A 159 3.52 -14.61 -8.81
C GLU A 159 4.06 -14.24 -10.20
N ASN A 160 3.39 -14.73 -11.26
CA ASN A 160 3.77 -14.50 -12.65
C ASN A 160 3.08 -13.28 -13.28
N PHE A 161 2.33 -12.50 -12.50
CA PHE A 161 1.58 -11.36 -13.00
C PHE A 161 2.51 -10.22 -13.44
N LYS A 162 2.34 -9.79 -14.70
CA LYS A 162 2.97 -8.59 -15.26
C LYS A 162 2.00 -7.41 -15.17
N ASN A 163 2.54 -6.24 -14.83
CA ASN A 163 1.75 -5.01 -14.77
C ASN A 163 1.05 -4.75 -16.11
N VAL A 164 -0.25 -4.45 -16.03
CA VAL A 164 -1.06 -4.11 -17.20
C VAL A 164 -0.72 -2.70 -17.66
N THR A 165 -0.53 -2.53 -18.96
CA THR A 165 -0.26 -1.23 -19.59
C THR A 165 -1.47 -0.72 -20.37
N ALA A 166 -1.47 0.58 -20.70
CA ALA A 166 -2.47 1.15 -21.59
C ALA A 166 -2.48 0.44 -22.97
N ARG A 167 -1.29 0.04 -23.45
CA ARG A 167 -1.12 -0.68 -24.72
C ARG A 167 -1.84 -2.02 -24.73
N ASP A 168 -1.72 -2.81 -23.66
CA ASP A 168 -2.38 -4.12 -23.55
C ASP A 168 -3.91 -4.02 -23.71
N ILE A 169 -4.47 -2.93 -23.17
CA ILE A 169 -5.90 -2.63 -23.24
C ILE A 169 -6.28 -2.21 -24.65
N VAL A 170 -5.56 -1.25 -25.24
CA VAL A 170 -5.82 -0.76 -26.61
C VAL A 170 -5.70 -1.89 -27.63
N CYS A 171 -4.69 -2.77 -27.52
CA CYS A 171 -4.52 -3.94 -28.38
C CYS A 171 -5.62 -5.02 -28.18
N SER A 172 -6.46 -4.89 -27.15
CA SER A 172 -7.58 -5.79 -26.86
C SER A 172 -8.94 -5.26 -27.32
N GLN A 173 -8.96 -4.13 -28.03
CA GLN A 173 -10.16 -3.57 -28.63
C GLN A 173 -10.72 -4.47 -29.76
N LYS A 174 -12.06 -4.53 -29.92
CA LYS A 174 -12.72 -5.21 -31.05
C LYS A 174 -12.76 -4.32 -32.29
N ASN A 175 -12.83 -4.94 -33.46
CA ASN A 175 -13.04 -4.24 -34.74
C ASN A 175 -14.44 -3.61 -34.79
N GLY A 176 -14.53 -2.36 -35.27
CA GLY A 176 -15.81 -1.67 -35.51
C GLY A 176 -16.22 -0.62 -34.47
N GLY A 177 -15.39 -0.33 -33.46
CA GLY A 177 -15.61 0.72 -32.45
C GLY A 177 -14.75 1.98 -32.62
N VAL A 178 -14.89 2.94 -31.70
CA VAL A 178 -14.04 4.15 -31.61
C VAL A 178 -12.58 3.77 -31.44
N LEU A 179 -11.68 4.32 -32.25
CA LEU A 179 -10.24 4.02 -32.16
C LEU A 179 -9.66 4.54 -30.84
N LEU A 180 -9.25 3.63 -29.95
CA LEU A 180 -8.60 3.98 -28.69
C LEU A 180 -7.10 4.23 -28.91
N LYS A 181 -6.57 5.23 -28.23
CA LYS A 181 -5.13 5.48 -28.14
C LYS A 181 -4.65 5.25 -26.71
N GLU A 182 -3.36 4.93 -26.56
CA GLU A 182 -2.75 4.75 -25.24
C GLU A 182 -2.87 6.01 -24.36
N GLU A 183 -2.84 7.18 -25.00
CA GLU A 183 -3.00 8.48 -24.32
C GLU A 183 -4.39 8.67 -23.70
N ASP A 184 -5.41 7.93 -24.12
CA ASP A 184 -6.77 8.02 -23.59
C ASP A 184 -7.00 7.17 -22.35
N VAL A 185 -6.08 6.25 -22.04
CA VAL A 185 -6.20 5.26 -20.96
C VAL A 185 -5.23 5.58 -19.84
N ALA A 186 -5.69 5.45 -18.60
CA ALA A 186 -4.83 5.45 -17.41
C ALA A 186 -5.02 4.13 -16.66
N VAL A 187 -3.92 3.46 -16.33
CA VAL A 187 -3.92 2.16 -15.63
C VAL A 187 -3.20 2.32 -14.30
N SER A 188 -3.83 1.86 -13.23
CA SER A 188 -3.24 1.76 -11.89
C SER A 188 -3.08 0.28 -11.53
N ASN A 189 -1.83 -0.16 -11.33
CA ASN A 189 -1.51 -1.48 -10.82
C ASN A 189 -1.17 -1.32 -9.34
N ALA A 190 -2.12 -1.60 -8.45
CA ALA A 190 -1.94 -1.52 -7.01
C ALA A 190 -1.54 -2.89 -6.44
N ARG A 191 -0.55 -2.90 -5.55
CA ARG A 191 -0.18 -4.05 -4.73
C ARG A 191 -0.53 -3.72 -3.30
N ILE A 192 -1.25 -4.62 -2.64
CA ILE A 192 -1.62 -4.52 -1.22
C ILE A 192 -1.08 -5.78 -0.55
N ASP A 193 -0.31 -5.65 0.51
CA ASP A 193 0.17 -6.81 1.27
C ASP A 193 0.31 -6.51 2.76
N LEU A 194 0.47 -7.59 3.54
CA LEU A 194 0.75 -7.50 4.98
C LEU A 194 2.25 -7.33 5.23
N THR A 195 2.87 -6.32 4.62
CA THR A 195 4.29 -5.88 4.71
C THR A 195 5.35 -6.88 4.26
N ARG A 196 4.97 -8.13 3.95
CA ARG A 196 5.90 -9.21 3.54
C ARG A 196 5.55 -9.86 2.20
N GLY A 197 4.82 -9.17 1.34
CA GLY A 197 4.45 -9.73 0.04
C GLY A 197 3.60 -10.99 0.18
N MET A 198 4.02 -12.09 -0.45
CA MET A 198 3.27 -13.35 -0.43
C MET A 198 3.45 -14.18 0.85
N HIS A 199 4.37 -13.78 1.75
CA HIS A 199 4.71 -14.54 2.94
C HIS A 199 3.81 -14.20 4.12
N ASN A 200 3.56 -15.18 4.99
CA ASN A 200 2.80 -14.96 6.22
C ASN A 200 3.59 -14.01 7.14
N PRO A 201 3.01 -12.88 7.57
CA PRO A 201 3.69 -11.96 8.46
C PRO A 201 4.09 -12.60 9.81
N LEU A 202 3.34 -13.59 10.29
CA LEU A 202 3.57 -14.24 11.59
C LEU A 202 4.84 -15.11 11.63
N GLU A 203 5.35 -15.58 10.48
CA GLU A 203 6.56 -16.43 10.40
C GLU A 203 7.81 -15.79 11.02
N ARG A 204 7.86 -14.45 11.10
CA ARG A 204 9.00 -13.69 11.66
C ARG A 204 8.71 -13.06 13.01
N ILE A 205 7.62 -13.45 13.62
CA ILE A 205 7.22 -12.95 14.92
C ILE A 205 7.48 -14.06 15.93
N LYS A 206 8.24 -13.70 16.96
CA LYS A 206 8.57 -14.60 18.04
C LYS A 206 7.57 -14.45 19.17
N PHE A 207 7.16 -15.59 19.69
CA PHE A 207 6.21 -15.70 20.77
C PHE A 207 6.82 -16.42 21.97
N PHE A 208 6.28 -16.13 23.15
CA PHE A 208 6.59 -16.86 24.38
C PHE A 208 5.28 -17.29 25.05
N LYS A 209 5.36 -18.31 25.91
CA LYS A 209 4.16 -18.92 26.50
C LYS A 209 3.60 -18.07 27.65
N ASP A 210 4.45 -17.84 28.65
CA ASP A 210 4.15 -17.18 29.92
C ASP A 210 5.34 -16.28 30.29
N TYR A 211 5.17 -15.28 31.17
CA TYR A 211 6.23 -14.29 31.51
C TYR A 211 7.49 -14.89 32.15
N GLU A 212 7.39 -16.11 32.68
CA GLU A 212 8.50 -16.88 33.26
C GLU A 212 9.30 -17.67 32.20
N SER A 213 8.85 -17.65 30.94
CA SER A 213 9.47 -18.40 29.86
C SER A 213 10.78 -17.73 29.42
N GLU A 214 11.87 -18.50 29.41
CA GLU A 214 13.17 -18.06 28.87
C GLU A 214 13.32 -18.37 27.37
N GLU A 215 12.38 -19.14 26.81
CA GLU A 215 12.39 -19.58 25.42
C GLU A 215 11.34 -18.84 24.58
N ASN A 216 11.71 -18.52 23.34
CA ASN A 216 10.80 -18.02 22.33
C ASN A 216 10.62 -19.04 21.20
N PHE A 217 9.50 -18.97 20.51
CA PHE A 217 9.15 -19.84 19.40
C PHE A 217 8.36 -19.09 18.33
N ILE A 218 8.27 -19.67 17.14
CA ILE A 218 7.38 -19.21 16.07
C ILE A 218 6.13 -20.09 16.09
N ILE A 219 4.95 -19.51 15.88
CA ILE A 219 3.70 -20.28 15.74
C ILE A 219 3.71 -20.95 14.35
N PRO A 220 3.69 -22.29 14.28
CA PRO A 220 3.60 -23.00 13.01
C PRO A 220 2.29 -22.70 12.27
N ASP A 221 2.33 -22.64 10.93
CA ASP A 221 1.18 -22.30 10.10
C ASP A 221 -0.04 -23.22 10.31
N ASP A 222 0.19 -24.50 10.62
CA ASP A 222 -0.86 -25.49 10.90
C ASP A 222 -1.59 -25.24 12.24
N ARG A 223 -1.03 -24.39 13.12
CA ARG A 223 -1.67 -23.97 14.37
C ARG A 223 -2.36 -22.62 14.27
N ILE A 224 -2.27 -21.96 13.13
CA ILE A 224 -2.95 -20.68 12.88
C ILE A 224 -4.41 -20.99 12.51
N SER A 225 -5.34 -20.18 13.02
CA SER A 225 -6.77 -20.34 12.73
C SER A 225 -7.05 -20.34 11.23
N HIS A 226 -7.80 -21.34 10.75
CA HIS A 226 -8.28 -21.40 9.36
C HIS A 226 -9.23 -20.25 8.98
N LEU A 227 -9.70 -19.46 9.96
CA LEU A 227 -10.49 -18.25 9.70
C LEU A 227 -9.64 -17.05 9.26
N LEU A 228 -8.31 -17.15 9.33
CA LEU A 228 -7.41 -16.11 8.86
C LEU A 228 -7.15 -16.18 7.35
N PRO A 229 -6.71 -15.06 6.74
CA PRO A 229 -6.29 -15.06 5.35
C PRO A 229 -5.20 -16.10 5.09
N THR A 230 -5.39 -16.89 4.03
CA THR A 230 -4.36 -17.80 3.51
C THR A 230 -3.55 -17.17 2.37
N CYS A 231 -3.91 -15.95 1.95
CA CYS A 231 -3.19 -15.14 0.98
C CYS A 231 -2.88 -13.78 1.61
N PHE A 232 -1.63 -13.33 1.49
CA PHE A 232 -1.12 -12.15 2.20
C PHE A 232 -0.82 -10.97 1.27
N GLN A 233 -1.09 -11.14 -0.03
CA GLN A 233 -0.93 -10.12 -1.05
C GLN A 233 -2.08 -10.17 -2.05
N ASP A 234 -2.55 -8.99 -2.40
CA ASP A 234 -3.46 -8.73 -3.50
C ASP A 234 -2.78 -7.84 -4.55
N LYS A 235 -3.09 -8.10 -5.82
CA LYS A 235 -2.78 -7.20 -6.93
C LYS A 235 -4.09 -6.77 -7.58
N ILE A 236 -4.34 -5.47 -7.61
CA ILE A 236 -5.56 -4.87 -8.15
C ILE A 236 -5.22 -3.96 -9.31
N VAL A 237 -5.79 -4.23 -10.48
CA VAL A 237 -5.67 -3.39 -11.68
C VAL A 237 -6.92 -2.54 -11.79
N ARG A 238 -6.76 -1.22 -11.83
CA ARG A 238 -7.85 -0.26 -12.07
C ARG A 238 -7.60 0.51 -13.35
N VAL A 239 -8.63 0.60 -14.19
CA VAL A 239 -8.56 1.28 -15.48
C VAL A 239 -9.48 2.49 -15.48
N TYR A 240 -8.96 3.60 -15.99
CA TYR A 240 -9.65 4.88 -16.08
C TYR A 240 -9.57 5.44 -17.50
N ALA A 241 -10.65 6.09 -17.94
CA ALA A 241 -10.69 6.84 -19.18
C ALA A 241 -10.34 8.31 -18.89
N LYS A 242 -9.45 8.89 -19.69
CA LYS A 242 -9.17 10.32 -19.60
C LYS A 242 -10.30 11.19 -20.13
N LYS A 243 -11.12 10.63 -21.02
CA LYS A 243 -12.29 11.26 -21.64
C LYS A 243 -13.57 10.47 -21.29
N PRO A 244 -14.65 11.12 -20.82
CA PRO A 244 -15.88 10.42 -20.41
C PRO A 244 -16.52 9.56 -21.50
N GLU A 245 -16.50 10.02 -22.75
CA GLU A 245 -17.10 9.35 -23.91
C GLU A 245 -16.43 8.00 -24.25
N LEU A 246 -15.19 7.79 -23.80
CA LEU A 246 -14.42 6.57 -24.06
C LEU A 246 -14.61 5.48 -23.01
N VAL A 247 -15.34 5.74 -21.92
CA VAL A 247 -15.52 4.79 -20.79
C VAL A 247 -16.06 3.45 -21.26
N GLY A 248 -17.07 3.47 -22.15
CA GLY A 248 -17.67 2.23 -22.67
C GLY A 248 -16.67 1.39 -23.46
N ALA A 249 -15.97 2.02 -24.42
CA ALA A 249 -15.00 1.35 -25.27
C ALA A 249 -13.80 0.82 -24.47
N ILE A 250 -13.28 1.60 -23.50
CA ILE A 250 -12.15 1.19 -22.66
C ILE A 250 -12.55 0.06 -21.71
N SER A 251 -13.76 0.12 -21.12
CA SER A 251 -14.28 -0.95 -20.27
C SER A 251 -14.40 -2.27 -21.04
N GLU A 252 -14.92 -2.23 -22.27
CA GLU A 252 -15.04 -3.41 -23.12
C GLU A 252 -13.66 -3.95 -23.53
N ALA A 253 -12.73 -3.08 -23.94
CA ALA A 253 -11.37 -3.49 -24.31
C ALA A 253 -10.64 -4.15 -23.13
N PHE A 254 -10.84 -3.64 -21.91
CA PHE A 254 -10.28 -4.23 -20.70
C PHE A 254 -10.94 -5.57 -20.34
N GLU A 255 -12.26 -5.71 -20.49
CA GLU A 255 -12.93 -7.01 -20.32
C GLU A 255 -12.41 -8.06 -21.32
N ASN A 256 -12.16 -7.65 -22.57
CA ASN A 256 -11.57 -8.54 -23.58
C ASN A 256 -10.13 -8.92 -23.20
N PHE A 257 -9.34 -7.98 -22.68
CA PHE A 257 -8.00 -8.27 -22.17
C PHE A 257 -8.05 -9.30 -21.04
N GLN A 258 -8.96 -9.13 -20.08
CA GLN A 258 -9.15 -10.09 -18.98
C GLN A 258 -9.53 -11.47 -19.50
N PHE A 259 -10.47 -11.54 -20.44
CA PHE A 259 -10.91 -12.81 -21.02
C PHE A 259 -9.77 -13.51 -21.77
N LYS A 260 -8.99 -12.78 -22.57
CA LYS A 260 -7.81 -13.34 -23.28
C LYS A 260 -6.73 -13.83 -22.31
N THR A 261 -6.51 -13.11 -21.21
CA THR A 261 -5.42 -13.40 -20.26
C THR A 261 -5.80 -14.51 -19.27
N TYR A 262 -7.06 -14.56 -18.87
CA TYR A 262 -7.49 -15.39 -17.73
C TYR A 262 -8.63 -16.35 -18.05
N GLY A 263 -9.27 -16.25 -19.22
CA GLY A 263 -10.38 -17.09 -19.64
C GLY A 263 -11.71 -16.81 -18.93
N ILE A 264 -11.75 -15.83 -18.02
CA ILE A 264 -12.91 -15.54 -17.17
C ILE A 264 -13.15 -14.03 -17.12
N LYS A 265 -14.42 -13.62 -17.17
CA LYS A 265 -14.85 -12.28 -16.75
C LYS A 265 -14.90 -12.23 -15.23
N VAL A 266 -13.80 -11.85 -14.60
CA VAL A 266 -13.69 -11.79 -13.14
C VAL A 266 -14.10 -10.39 -12.66
N GLN A 267 -15.37 -10.05 -12.83
CA GLN A 267 -15.94 -8.85 -12.21
C GLN A 267 -16.57 -9.25 -10.88
N VAL A 268 -16.07 -8.69 -9.78
CA VAL A 268 -16.72 -8.83 -8.46
C VAL A 268 -17.82 -7.76 -8.31
N HIS A 269 -17.62 -6.58 -8.91
CA HIS A 269 -18.62 -5.50 -8.97
C HIS A 269 -18.64 -4.87 -10.37
N ALA A 270 -19.78 -4.93 -11.06
CA ALA A 270 -19.97 -4.21 -12.32
C ALA A 270 -20.04 -2.69 -12.05
N THR A 271 -19.43 -1.88 -12.94
CA THR A 271 -19.57 -0.42 -12.89
C THR A 271 -21.07 -0.06 -12.95
N PRO A 272 -21.61 0.69 -11.97
CA PRO A 272 -23.04 1.00 -11.91
C PRO A 272 -23.52 1.63 -13.21
N GLU A 273 -24.62 1.12 -13.79
CA GLU A 273 -25.15 1.59 -15.08
C GLU A 273 -25.37 3.12 -15.12
N LYS A 274 -25.68 3.74 -13.98
CA LYS A 274 -25.83 5.19 -13.84
C LYS A 274 -24.61 5.99 -14.31
N LYS A 275 -23.39 5.45 -14.20
CA LYS A 275 -22.16 6.10 -14.70
C LYS A 275 -21.96 5.94 -16.21
N LYS A 276 -22.53 4.89 -16.84
CA LYS A 276 -22.48 4.68 -18.29
C LYS A 276 -23.42 5.61 -19.06
N ARG A 277 -24.45 6.17 -18.40
CA ARG A 277 -25.50 7.00 -19.02
C ARG A 277 -25.31 8.51 -18.87
N ARG A 278 -24.24 8.98 -18.22
CA ARG A 278 -23.89 10.41 -18.25
C ARG A 278 -23.20 10.74 -19.58
N MET A 279 -24.00 10.76 -20.65
CA MET A 279 -23.71 11.52 -21.86
C MET A 279 -24.04 12.99 -21.61
#